data_AF-A0A7Y2DI54-F1
#
_entry.id   AF-A0A7Y2DI54-F1
#
_cell.length_a   1.000
_cell.length_b   1.000
_cell.length_c   1.000
_cell.angle_alpha   90.00
_cell.angle_beta   90.00
_cell.angle_gamma   90.00
#
_symmetry.space_group_name_H-M   'P 1'
#
loop_
_entity.id
_entity.type
_entity.pdbx_description
1 polymer ?
#
loop_
_entity_poly.entity_id
_entity_poly.type
_entity_poly.pdbx_seq_one_letter_code
_entity_poly.pdbx_strand_id
1 'polypeptide(L)' 'MGVSGSGKSTVGLLLANEMGLPFFDADNYHPSENVKKMAGGNPLNDK' A
#
# COMPACT_ATOMS: atom_id res chain seq x y z
N MET A 1 7.31 0.13 -7.66
CA MET A 1 6.04 -0.14 -8.39
C MET A 1 5.92 -1.63 -8.68
N GLY A 2 4.79 -2.27 -8.36
CA GLY A 2 4.49 -3.64 -8.76
C GLY A 2 3.01 -3.96 -8.55
N VAL A 3 2.47 -4.91 -9.30
CA VAL A 3 1.03 -5.23 -9.35
C VAL A 3 0.48 -5.68 -7.99
N SER A 4 -0.76 -5.32 -7.66
CA SER A 4 -1.41 -5.78 -6.41
C SER A 4 -1.36 -7.32 -6.32
N GLY A 5 -1.03 -7.86 -5.14
CA GLY A 5 -0.81 -9.29 -4.93
C GLY A 5 0.61 -9.82 -5.18
N SER A 6 1.56 -9.00 -5.65
CA SER A 6 2.95 -9.44 -5.90
C SER A 6 3.84 -9.58 -4.66
N GLY A 7 3.27 -9.64 -3.44
CA GLY A 7 4.04 -9.81 -2.20
C GLY A 7 4.87 -8.60 -1.73
N LYS A 8 4.63 -7.40 -2.27
CA LYS A 8 5.40 -6.18 -1.94
C LYS A 8 5.35 -5.81 -0.46
N SER A 9 4.19 -5.91 0.18
CA SER A 9 4.08 -5.58 1.60
C SER A 9 4.88 -6.58 2.46
N THR A 10 4.89 -7.87 2.08
CA THR A 10 5.71 -8.89 2.76
C THR A 10 7.21 -8.64 2.59
N VAL A 11 7.67 -8.42 1.36
CA VAL A 11 9.09 -8.15 1.07
C VAL A 11 9.53 -6.81 1.67
N GLY A 12 8.68 -5.80 1.61
CA GLY A 12 8.95 -4.48 2.18
C GLY A 12 9.07 -4.50 3.69
N LEU A 13 8.23 -5.28 4.39
CA LEU A 13 8.32 -5.45 5.84
C LEU A 13 9.59 -6.19 6.25
N LEU A 14 9.95 -7.26 5.53
CA LEU A 14 11.19 -8.01 5.77
C LEU A 14 12.43 -7.15 5.54
N LEU A 15 12.45 -6.37 4.45
CA LEU A 15 13.54 -5.47 4.13
C LEU A 15 13.67 -4.33 5.16
N ALA A 16 12.54 -3.77 5.59
CA ALA A 16 12.50 -2.74 6.63
C ALA A 16 13.03 -3.24 7.97
N ASN A 17 12.65 -4.45 8.38
CA ASN A 17 13.16 -5.09 9.60
C ASN A 17 14.68 -5.31 9.53
N GLU A 18 15.20 -5.78 8.39
CA GLU A 18 16.62 -6.02 8.21
C GLU A 18 17.44 -4.72 8.20
N MET A 19 16.89 -3.65 7.61
CA MET A 19 17.56 -2.35 7.51
C MET A 19 17.32 -1.43 8.70
N GLY A 20 16.46 -1.81 9.66
CA GLY A 20 16.04 -0.95 10.77
C GLY A 20 15.31 0.32 10.30
N LEU A 21 14.68 0.28 9.13
CA LEU A 21 14.00 1.42 8.52
C LEU A 21 12.49 1.28 8.71
N PRO A 22 11.75 2.39 8.85
CA PRO A 22 10.30 2.33 8.92
C PRO A 22 9.72 1.90 7.57
N PHE A 23 8.88 0.86 7.57
CA PHE A 23 8.08 0.48 6.41
C PHE A 23 6.80 1.32 6.38
N PHE A 24 6.55 1.97 5.25
CA PHE A 24 5.35 2.73 5.01
C PHE A 24 4.60 2.14 3.82
N ASP A 25 3.39 1.63 4.06
CA ASP A 25 2.51 1.24 2.97
C ASP A 25 1.87 2.50 2.36
N ALA A 26 1.98 2.65 1.04
CA ALA A 26 1.43 3.79 0.33
C ALA A 26 -0.10 3.85 0.43
N ASP A 27 -0.74 2.71 0.68
CA ASP A 27 -2.19 2.61 0.88
C ASP A 27 -2.65 3.36 2.14
N ASN A 28 -1.79 3.49 3.15
CA ASN A 28 -2.11 4.21 4.39
C ASN A 28 -2.11 5.75 4.24
N TYR A 29 -1.55 6.28 3.15
CA TYR A 29 -1.56 7.73 2.88
C TYR A 29 -2.84 8.18 2.16
N HIS A 30 -3.71 7.25 1.78
CA HIS A 30 -4.99 7.60 1.18
C HIS A 30 -5.98 8.05 2.27
N PRO A 31 -6.77 9.11 2.01
CA PRO A 31 -7.90 9.47 2.86
C PRO A 31 -8.81 8.25 3.08
N SER A 32 -9.43 8.13 4.25
CA SER A 32 -10.27 6.97 4.60
C SER A 32 -11.40 6.73 3.59
N GLU A 33 -11.88 7.78 2.91
CA GLU A 33 -12.85 7.66 1.79
C GLU A 33 -12.28 6.90 0.60
N ASN A 34 -11.01 7.14 0.26
CA ASN A 34 -10.34 6.51 -0.86
C ASN A 34 -10.00 5.05 -0.54
N VAL A 35 -9.61 4.76 0.70
CA VAL A 35 -9.43 3.36 1.17
C VAL A 35 -10.74 2.58 1.06
N LYS A 36 -11.88 3.16 1.46
CA LYS A 36 -13.20 2.52 1.32
C LYS A 36 -13.60 2.31 -0.14
N LYS A 37 -13.33 3.28 -1.03
CA LYS A 37 -13.62 3.15 -2.47
C LYS A 37 -12.80 2.02 -3.10
N MET A 38 -11.50 1.97 -2.82
CA MET A 38 -10.61 0.91 -3.30
C MET A 38 -10.98 -0.46 -2.73
N ALA A 39 -11.31 -0.55 -1.44
CA ALA A 39 -11.80 -1.78 -0.80
C ALA A 39 -13.12 -2.29 -1.41
N GLY A 40 -13.96 -1.37 -1.91
CA GLY A 40 -15.17 -1.69 -2.66
C GLY A 40 -14.93 -2.06 -4.13
N GLY A 41 -13.67 -2.19 -4.58
CA GLY A 41 -13.32 -2.49 -5.96
C GLY A 41 -13.48 -1.31 -6.93
N ASN A 42 -13.74 -0.11 -6.42
CA ASN A 42 -13.86 1.10 -7.25
C ASN A 42 -12.50 1.77 -7.37
N PRO A 43 -11.90 1.83 -8.56
CA PRO A 43 -10.63 2.51 -8.75
C PRO A 43 -10.76 4.00 -8.42
N LEU A 44 -9.71 4.57 -7.82
CA LEU A 44 -9.64 6.01 -7.62
C LEU A 44 -9.41 6.68 -8.97
N ASN A 45 -10.15 7.75 -9.23
CA ASN A 45 -9.96 8.60 -10.39
C ASN A 45 -9.22 9.87 -9.95
N ASP A 46 -8.09 10.16 -10.59
CA ASP A 46 -7.26 11.34 -10.33
C ASP A 46 -7.83 12.60 -11.03
N LYS A 47 -9.00 13.07 -10.63
CA LYS A 47 -9.46 14.42 -11.00
C LYS A 47 -9.22 15.42 -9.90
#